data_AF-A0A6P8IB73-F1
#
_entry.id   AF-A0A6P8IB73-F1
#
_cell.length_a   1.000
_cell.length_b   1.000
_cell.length_c   1.000
_cell.angle_alpha   90.00
_cell.angle_beta   90.00
_cell.angle_gamma   90.00
#
_symmetry.space_group_name_H-M   'P 1'
#
loop_
_entity.id
_entity.type
_entity.pdbx_description
1 polymer ?
#
loop_
_entity_poly.entity_id
_entity_poly.type
_entity_poly.pdbx_seq_one_letter_code
_entity_poly.pdbx_strand_id
1 'polypeptide(L)'
;MNALVVGFLILGLQITGCFALWGNLQMSFRPNPKANLNTICKRTQSVLQGNSDFCTSKPELVKTVMKGIAIAVNECQIKFASRKWNCSTVKRSIRRILQHDYRETAFVFAIASAGITYSVSKACSEGDLEGCYCRGKQVVGNSNSLITENAVLERRSLDQREFERKGCQASFVEFGYQIAKQFMDQGNNKDAKALVTRHNNEAGRLAVKNHMHKRCRCHGLSQVCTHKTCWNELASFYSTSDRIKTHFDGAIKVYADNKGESLMAEEPTVKPPTSEDLIYTTKSPNFCVREKETGTLGTKGRTCNVTSLGTGGCDLLCCDRGYESKNVVEYVNCECTFHWCCEVRCKTCRKERTVHTCL
;
A
#
# COMPACT_ATOMS: atom_id res chain seq x y z
N MET A 1 -38.58 -15.01 -48.93
CA MET A 1 -37.50 -14.01 -48.80
C MET A 1 -37.87 -13.15 -47.59
N ASN A 2 -37.22 -13.42 -46.44
CA ASN A 2 -37.21 -12.72 -45.13
C ASN A 2 -38.57 -12.20 -44.58
N ALA A 3 -39.35 -12.94 -43.77
CA ALA A 3 -39.16 -13.31 -42.34
C ALA A 3 -38.95 -12.09 -41.40
N LEU A 4 -39.64 -11.89 -40.27
CA LEU A 4 -40.72 -12.55 -39.53
C LEU A 4 -41.11 -11.57 -38.38
N VAL A 5 -42.43 -11.41 -38.17
CA VAL A 5 -43.13 -11.31 -36.87
C VAL A 5 -42.92 -10.10 -35.95
N VAL A 6 -43.93 -9.23 -36.04
CA VAL A 6 -44.46 -8.35 -35.00
C VAL A 6 -45.24 -9.18 -33.97
N GLY A 7 -45.00 -8.97 -32.67
CA GLY A 7 -45.66 -9.70 -31.58
C GLY A 7 -45.95 -8.81 -30.37
N PHE A 8 -47.16 -8.23 -30.38
CA PHE A 8 -48.06 -7.92 -29.27
C PHE A 8 -47.61 -7.07 -28.06
N LEU A 9 -48.28 -5.92 -27.93
CA LEU A 9 -48.47 -5.10 -26.73
C LEU A 9 -49.63 -5.64 -25.85
N ILE A 10 -49.72 -5.08 -24.63
CA ILE A 10 -50.87 -4.99 -23.69
C ILE A 10 -50.92 -6.13 -22.64
N LEU A 11 -50.98 -5.97 -21.31
CA LEU A 11 -51.13 -4.87 -20.33
C LEU A 11 -50.73 -5.40 -18.94
N GLY A 12 -50.33 -4.52 -18.01
CA GLY A 12 -50.24 -4.87 -16.58
C GLY A 12 -49.51 -3.83 -15.72
N LEU A 13 -50.18 -2.71 -15.42
CA LEU A 13 -49.77 -1.67 -14.46
C LEU A 13 -49.47 -2.28 -13.07
N GLN A 14 -48.59 -1.73 -12.22
CA GLN A 14 -48.84 -0.51 -11.42
C GLN A 14 -47.65 -0.23 -10.46
N ILE A 15 -47.40 1.06 -10.18
CA ILE A 15 -46.87 1.66 -8.91
C ILE A 15 -45.38 1.36 -8.60
N THR A 16 -44.42 2.27 -8.45
CA THR A 16 -44.36 3.70 -8.08
C THR A 16 -42.96 4.26 -8.36
N GLY A 17 -42.87 5.58 -8.56
CA GLY A 17 -41.80 6.37 -7.94
C GLY A 17 -40.51 6.60 -8.74
N CYS A 18 -40.57 7.56 -9.67
CA CYS A 18 -39.42 8.37 -10.05
C CYS A 18 -38.92 9.13 -8.79
N PHE A 19 -37.64 9.01 -8.42
CA PHE A 19 -36.79 10.05 -7.79
C PHE A 19 -35.43 9.43 -7.44
N ALA A 20 -34.39 9.72 -8.24
CA ALA A 20 -33.00 9.88 -7.78
C ALA A 20 -32.13 10.29 -8.97
N LEU A 21 -32.22 11.56 -9.34
CA LEU A 21 -31.15 12.25 -10.03
C LEU A 21 -30.03 12.53 -9.00
N TRP A 22 -28.80 12.23 -9.42
CA TRP A 22 -27.52 12.69 -8.86
C TRP A 22 -26.95 11.89 -7.68
N GLY A 23 -26.05 10.96 -8.03
CA GLY A 23 -25.10 10.34 -7.11
C GLY A 23 -23.70 10.43 -7.68
N ASN A 24 -22.83 11.16 -6.98
CA ASN A 24 -21.40 11.25 -7.21
C ASN A 24 -20.77 9.89 -7.54
N LEU A 25 -20.03 9.84 -8.65
CA LEU A 25 -19.19 8.69 -9.01
C LEU A 25 -17.92 8.69 -8.15
N GLN A 26 -18.09 8.47 -6.85
CA GLN A 26 -17.00 8.07 -5.98
C GLN A 26 -16.86 6.56 -6.15
N MET A 27 -15.87 6.16 -6.94
CA MET A 27 -15.55 4.77 -7.26
C MET A 27 -15.01 4.08 -5.99
N SER A 28 -15.91 3.86 -5.05
CA SER A 28 -15.72 2.92 -3.96
C SER A 28 -15.55 1.53 -4.60
N PHE A 29 -14.44 0.86 -4.27
CA PHE A 29 -14.28 -0.57 -4.52
C PHE A 29 -15.42 -1.29 -3.78
N ARG A 30 -16.60 -1.41 -4.41
CA ARG A 30 -17.59 -2.41 -4.01
C ARG A 30 -17.10 -3.72 -4.64
N PRO A 31 -16.55 -4.67 -3.86
CA PRO A 31 -16.21 -5.97 -4.42
C PRO A 31 -17.50 -6.57 -4.97
N ASN A 32 -17.46 -6.95 -6.25
CA ASN A 32 -18.55 -7.67 -6.88
C ASN A 32 -18.79 -8.94 -6.04
N PRO A 33 -19.98 -9.15 -5.45
CA PRO A 33 -20.24 -10.24 -4.49
C PRO A 33 -20.10 -11.64 -5.11
N LYS A 34 -19.84 -11.76 -6.42
CA LYS A 34 -19.58 -13.01 -7.14
C LYS A 34 -18.11 -13.24 -7.53
N ALA A 35 -17.20 -12.33 -7.19
CA ALA A 35 -15.78 -12.52 -7.52
C ALA A 35 -15.09 -13.39 -6.47
N ASN A 36 -14.75 -14.63 -6.85
CA ASN A 36 -13.96 -15.53 -6.00
C ASN A 36 -12.63 -14.87 -5.62
N LEU A 37 -12.40 -14.67 -4.31
CA LEU A 37 -11.23 -13.99 -3.77
C LEU A 37 -9.91 -14.67 -4.18
N ASN A 38 -9.90 -16.00 -4.32
CA ASN A 38 -8.73 -16.73 -4.81
C ASN A 38 -8.41 -16.39 -6.27
N THR A 39 -9.42 -16.14 -7.10
CA THR A 39 -9.20 -15.68 -8.48
C THR A 39 -8.61 -14.27 -8.52
N ILE A 40 -9.05 -13.39 -7.62
CA ILE A 40 -8.48 -12.05 -7.46
C ILE A 40 -7.03 -12.14 -6.98
N CYS A 41 -6.76 -12.99 -5.99
CA CYS A 41 -5.42 -13.26 -5.46
C CYS A 41 -4.48 -13.71 -6.58
N LYS A 42 -4.85 -14.76 -7.33
CA LYS A 42 -4.03 -15.29 -8.44
C LYS A 42 -3.74 -14.24 -9.51
N ARG A 43 -4.73 -13.42 -9.87
CA ARG A 43 -4.55 -12.32 -10.84
C ARG A 43 -3.63 -11.23 -10.30
N THR A 44 -3.79 -10.86 -9.04
CA THR A 44 -2.99 -9.82 -8.38
C THR A 44 -1.54 -10.27 -8.27
N GLN A 45 -1.33 -11.52 -7.85
CA GLN A 45 -0.02 -12.14 -7.78
C GLN A 45 0.66 -12.14 -9.15
N SER A 46 -0.04 -12.55 -10.21
CA SER A 46 0.49 -12.50 -11.58
C SER A 46 0.89 -11.08 -12.02
N VAL A 47 0.13 -10.05 -11.63
CA VAL A 47 0.45 -8.64 -11.93
C VAL A 47 1.68 -8.16 -11.14
N LEU A 48 1.77 -8.54 -9.87
CA LEU A 48 2.94 -8.31 -9.01
C LEU A 48 4.08 -9.32 -9.27
N GLN A 49 3.98 -10.05 -10.39
CA GLN A 49 4.97 -11.01 -10.82
C GLN A 49 5.27 -12.10 -9.77
N GLY A 50 4.42 -12.37 -8.78
CA GLY A 50 4.59 -13.52 -7.89
C GLY A 50 4.34 -14.84 -8.64
N ASN A 51 5.04 -15.91 -8.25
CA ASN A 51 4.88 -17.24 -8.84
C ASN A 51 4.81 -18.35 -7.77
N SER A 52 4.16 -18.07 -6.64
CA SER A 52 3.94 -19.07 -5.59
C SER A 52 2.51 -19.62 -5.63
N ASP A 53 2.33 -20.84 -5.17
CA ASP A 53 1.01 -21.46 -5.00
C ASP A 53 0.19 -20.85 -3.85
N PHE A 54 0.65 -19.71 -3.27
CA PHE A 54 0.15 -19.09 -2.05
C PHE A 54 -1.37 -18.99 -1.98
N CYS A 55 -2.02 -18.52 -3.04
CA CYS A 55 -3.47 -18.32 -3.07
C CYS A 55 -4.26 -19.64 -2.97
N THR A 56 -3.61 -20.77 -3.23
CA THR A 56 -4.18 -22.12 -3.09
C THR A 56 -3.66 -22.83 -1.85
N SER A 57 -2.38 -22.67 -1.49
CA SER A 57 -1.78 -23.30 -0.30
C SER A 57 -2.15 -22.62 1.02
N LYS A 58 -2.52 -21.33 1.01
CA LYS A 58 -2.83 -20.54 2.23
C LYS A 58 -4.11 -19.73 2.10
N PRO A 59 -5.27 -20.36 1.86
CA PRO A 59 -6.53 -19.66 1.60
C PRO A 59 -6.97 -18.73 2.74
N GLU A 60 -6.68 -19.09 3.99
CA GLU A 60 -7.04 -18.32 5.19
C GLU A 60 -6.34 -16.94 5.24
N LEU A 61 -5.12 -16.85 4.70
CA LEU A 61 -4.35 -15.60 4.67
C LEU A 61 -4.71 -14.69 3.50
N VAL A 62 -5.39 -15.22 2.47
CA VAL A 62 -5.68 -14.47 1.23
C VAL A 62 -6.45 -13.18 1.52
N LYS A 63 -7.46 -13.23 2.41
CA LYS A 63 -8.24 -12.05 2.80
C LYS A 63 -7.37 -10.95 3.38
N THR A 64 -6.46 -11.31 4.28
CA THR A 64 -5.57 -10.35 4.96
C THR A 64 -4.50 -9.80 4.03
N VAL A 65 -3.94 -10.64 3.15
CA VAL A 65 -2.98 -10.20 2.12
C VAL A 65 -3.65 -9.20 1.15
N MET A 66 -4.85 -9.52 0.67
CA MET A 66 -5.58 -8.63 -0.25
C MET A 66 -5.98 -7.31 0.43
N LYS A 67 -6.30 -7.33 1.73
CA LYS A 67 -6.49 -6.10 2.53
C LYS A 67 -5.22 -5.24 2.54
N GLY A 68 -4.05 -5.86 2.75
CA GLY A 68 -2.75 -5.17 2.69
C GLY A 68 -2.45 -4.54 1.33
N ILE A 69 -2.74 -5.25 0.24
CA ILE A 69 -2.59 -4.72 -1.12
C ILE A 69 -3.53 -3.54 -1.37
N ALA A 70 -4.78 -3.61 -0.91
CA ALA A 70 -5.73 -2.51 -1.03
C ALA A 70 -5.25 -1.25 -0.29
N ILE A 71 -4.70 -1.41 0.91
CA ILE A 71 -4.07 -0.34 1.69
C ILE A 71 -2.88 0.26 0.90
N ALA A 72 -2.02 -0.59 0.33
CA ALA A 72 -0.86 -0.17 -0.47
C ALA A 72 -1.27 0.64 -1.71
N VAL A 73 -2.30 0.18 -2.44
CA VAL A 73 -2.83 0.88 -3.62
C VAL A 73 -3.37 2.26 -3.24
N ASN A 74 -4.13 2.34 -2.15
CA ASN A 74 -4.69 3.61 -1.68
C ASN A 74 -3.58 4.61 -1.34
N GLU A 75 -2.57 4.19 -0.57
CA GLU A 75 -1.43 5.06 -0.26
C GLU A 75 -0.62 5.44 -1.51
N CYS A 76 -0.42 4.52 -2.45
CA CYS A 76 0.27 4.82 -3.69
C CYS A 76 -0.44 5.92 -4.49
N GLN A 77 -1.77 5.86 -4.58
CA GLN A 77 -2.58 6.90 -5.22
C GLN A 77 -2.49 8.24 -4.50
N ILE A 78 -2.51 8.24 -3.16
CA ILE A 78 -2.34 9.45 -2.35
C ILE A 78 -0.95 10.07 -2.59
N LYS A 79 0.13 9.29 -2.46
CA LYS A 79 1.51 9.77 -2.59
C LYS A 79 1.85 10.28 -3.99
N PHE A 80 1.15 9.81 -5.02
CA PHE A 80 1.37 10.19 -6.41
C PHE A 80 0.24 11.07 -7.00
N ALA A 81 -0.76 11.48 -6.21
CA ALA A 81 -1.91 12.25 -6.68
C ALA A 81 -1.52 13.54 -7.43
N SER A 82 -0.41 14.17 -7.04
CA SER A 82 0.14 15.40 -7.61
C SER A 82 1.33 15.17 -8.55
N ARG A 83 1.62 13.93 -8.97
CA ARG A 83 2.69 13.61 -9.94
C ARG A 83 2.07 13.27 -11.31
N LYS A 84 2.84 13.39 -12.39
CA LYS A 84 2.40 13.06 -13.77
C LYS A 84 1.86 11.63 -13.89
N TRP A 85 2.55 10.67 -13.28
CA TRP A 85 2.00 9.35 -12.99
C TRP A 85 1.36 9.35 -11.59
N ASN A 86 0.10 8.94 -11.48
CA ASN A 86 -0.70 9.05 -10.25
C ASN A 86 -1.06 7.70 -9.62
N CYS A 87 -0.30 6.64 -9.93
CA CYS A 87 -0.59 5.29 -9.46
C CYS A 87 -2.00 4.76 -9.80
N SER A 88 -2.52 5.14 -10.97
CA SER A 88 -3.80 4.62 -11.46
C SER A 88 -3.76 3.11 -11.68
N THR A 89 -4.81 2.41 -11.25
CA THR A 89 -4.95 0.94 -11.35
C THR A 89 -5.69 0.49 -12.61
N VAL A 90 -5.75 1.34 -13.66
CA VAL A 90 -6.35 0.97 -14.96
C VAL A 90 -5.64 -0.25 -15.53
N LYS A 91 -6.34 -1.39 -15.59
CA LYS A 91 -5.80 -2.74 -15.81
C LYS A 91 -4.73 -2.85 -16.91
N ARG A 92 -4.97 -2.28 -18.09
CA ARG A 92 -4.02 -2.35 -19.21
C ARG A 92 -2.79 -1.45 -19.00
N SER A 93 -3.01 -0.26 -18.44
CA SER A 93 -1.95 0.72 -18.16
C SER A 93 -1.00 0.20 -17.10
N ILE A 94 -1.52 -0.18 -15.92
CA ILE A 94 -0.69 -0.65 -14.81
C ILE A 94 0.09 -1.92 -15.17
N ARG A 95 -0.52 -2.85 -15.92
CA ARG A 95 0.17 -4.05 -16.41
C ARG A 95 1.36 -3.71 -17.30
N ARG A 96 1.24 -2.75 -18.21
CA ARG A 96 2.33 -2.32 -19.10
C ARG A 96 3.44 -1.59 -18.34
N ILE A 97 3.05 -0.74 -17.38
CA ILE A 97 4.02 -0.04 -16.53
C ILE A 97 4.83 -1.04 -15.70
N LEU A 98 4.17 -1.99 -15.01
CA LEU A 98 4.82 -3.03 -14.21
C LEU A 98 5.62 -4.05 -15.03
N GLN A 99 5.52 -4.05 -16.36
CA GLN A 99 6.40 -4.85 -17.21
C GLN A 99 7.81 -4.28 -17.34
N HIS A 100 8.04 -3.04 -16.92
CA HIS A 100 9.33 -2.37 -17.01
C HIS A 100 9.85 -1.99 -15.62
N ASP A 101 11.17 -1.84 -15.50
CA ASP A 101 11.84 -1.56 -14.24
C ASP A 101 12.08 -0.07 -14.09
N TYR A 102 10.97 0.68 -14.08
CA TYR A 102 10.96 2.12 -13.84
C TYR A 102 11.09 2.42 -12.35
N ARG A 103 11.46 3.66 -12.04
CA ARG A 103 11.44 4.16 -10.66
C ARG A 103 10.06 4.03 -10.00
N GLU A 104 8.99 4.25 -10.77
CA GLU A 104 7.61 4.12 -10.29
C GLU A 104 7.24 2.67 -9.97
N THR A 105 7.76 1.69 -10.71
CA THR A 105 7.48 0.28 -10.43
C THR A 105 8.22 -0.20 -9.20
N ALA A 106 9.45 0.27 -8.97
CA ALA A 106 10.18 0.04 -7.72
C ALA A 106 9.35 0.44 -6.49
N PHE A 107 8.71 1.62 -6.52
CA PHE A 107 7.80 2.05 -5.46
C PHE A 107 6.58 1.14 -5.32
N VAL A 108 5.94 0.73 -6.43
CA VAL A 108 4.76 -0.16 -6.37
C VAL A 108 5.08 -1.49 -5.72
N PHE A 109 6.23 -2.11 -6.06
CA PHE A 109 6.66 -3.36 -5.45
C PHE A 109 6.97 -3.20 -3.96
N ALA A 110 7.71 -2.15 -3.59
CA ALA A 110 8.02 -1.86 -2.20
C ALA A 110 6.75 -1.60 -1.36
N ILE A 111 5.85 -0.73 -1.82
CA ILE A 111 4.64 -0.39 -1.06
C ILE A 111 3.66 -1.57 -0.97
N ALA A 112 3.58 -2.42 -2.00
CA ALA A 112 2.76 -3.64 -1.96
C ALA A 112 3.31 -4.64 -0.93
N SER A 113 4.62 -4.89 -0.94
CA SER A 113 5.30 -5.76 0.02
C SER A 113 5.17 -5.24 1.45
N ALA A 114 5.32 -3.93 1.65
CA ALA A 114 5.08 -3.24 2.91
C ALA A 114 3.62 -3.38 3.37
N GLY A 115 2.65 -3.19 2.47
CA GLY A 115 1.22 -3.28 2.78
C GLY A 115 0.79 -4.67 3.24
N ILE A 116 1.34 -5.72 2.61
CA ILE A 116 1.11 -7.11 3.04
C ILE A 116 1.73 -7.34 4.41
N THR A 117 2.99 -6.93 4.61
CA THR A 117 3.70 -7.07 5.89
C THR A 117 2.90 -6.39 7.00
N TYR A 118 2.53 -5.12 6.80
CA TYR A 118 1.75 -4.33 7.74
C TYR A 118 0.40 -4.98 8.08
N SER A 119 -0.39 -5.36 7.07
CA SER A 119 -1.74 -5.89 7.29
C SER A 119 -1.73 -7.26 7.97
N VAL A 120 -0.79 -8.14 7.62
CA VAL A 120 -0.65 -9.46 8.24
C VAL A 120 -0.17 -9.32 9.69
N SER A 121 0.85 -8.48 9.93
CA SER A 121 1.35 -8.22 11.28
C SER A 121 0.30 -7.57 12.18
N LYS A 122 -0.51 -6.66 11.62
CA LYS A 122 -1.60 -6.02 12.35
C LYS A 122 -2.70 -7.02 12.71
N ALA A 123 -3.18 -7.80 11.75
CA ALA A 123 -4.19 -8.82 12.01
C ALA A 123 -3.70 -9.85 13.04
N CYS A 124 -2.42 -10.23 12.99
CA CYS A 124 -1.82 -11.09 13.99
C CYS A 124 -1.81 -10.45 15.39
N SER A 125 -1.43 -9.18 15.50
CA SER A 125 -1.44 -8.47 16.79
C SER A 125 -2.83 -8.24 17.37
N GLU A 126 -3.86 -8.22 16.52
CA GLU A 126 -5.27 -8.05 16.89
C GLU A 126 -5.94 -9.39 17.24
N GLY A 127 -5.30 -10.53 16.97
CA GLY A 127 -5.87 -11.86 17.17
C GLY A 127 -6.79 -12.34 16.04
N ASP A 128 -6.80 -11.63 14.91
CA ASP A 128 -7.62 -11.94 13.72
C ASP A 128 -7.04 -13.08 12.86
N LEU A 129 -5.82 -13.55 13.16
CA LEU A 129 -5.14 -14.61 12.43
C LEU A 129 -4.69 -15.74 13.35
N GLU A 130 -4.99 -16.97 12.94
CA GLU A 130 -4.44 -18.18 13.54
C GLU A 130 -3.02 -18.48 13.02
N GLY A 131 -2.26 -19.28 13.78
CA GLY A 131 -0.92 -19.71 13.36
C GLY A 131 0.20 -18.68 13.53
N CYS A 132 -0.08 -17.55 14.17
CA CYS A 132 0.93 -16.57 14.57
C CYS A 132 0.89 -16.38 16.09
N TYR A 133 2.06 -16.34 16.72
CA TYR A 133 2.16 -16.37 18.19
C TYR A 133 3.28 -15.47 18.68
N CYS A 134 3.11 -14.99 19.90
CA CYS A 134 4.17 -14.29 20.62
C CYS A 134 5.22 -15.30 21.08
N ARG A 135 6.24 -15.53 20.26
CA ARG A 135 7.41 -16.30 20.69
C ARG A 135 8.25 -15.42 21.62
N GLY A 136 8.29 -15.75 22.90
CA GLY A 136 9.40 -15.30 23.76
C GLY A 136 10.70 -15.80 23.14
N LYS A 137 11.76 -14.99 23.16
CA LYS A 137 13.06 -15.46 22.65
C LYS A 137 13.47 -16.68 23.47
N GLN A 138 13.38 -17.88 22.88
CA GLN A 138 14.24 -18.95 23.33
C GLN A 138 15.66 -18.48 23.03
N VAL A 139 16.42 -18.15 24.08
CA VAL A 139 17.87 -18.18 24.01
C VAL A 139 18.22 -19.54 23.43
N VAL A 140 18.88 -19.56 22.27
CA VAL A 140 19.47 -20.76 21.69
C VAL A 140 20.54 -21.22 22.67
N GLY A 141 20.12 -21.96 23.69
CA GLY A 141 20.99 -22.74 24.55
C GLY A 141 21.34 -23.98 23.76
N ASN A 142 22.64 -24.15 23.52
CA ASN A 142 23.21 -25.33 22.89
C ASN A 142 22.57 -26.59 23.47
N SER A 143 22.04 -27.45 22.59
CA SER A 143 21.49 -28.74 22.96
C SER A 143 22.52 -29.51 23.79
N ASN A 144 22.07 -30.10 24.91
CA ASN A 144 22.79 -31.02 25.82
C ASN A 144 23.11 -30.48 27.23
N SER A 145 22.14 -29.89 27.92
CA SER A 145 22.19 -29.83 29.38
C SER A 145 20.85 -30.29 29.94
N LEU A 146 20.87 -31.39 30.71
CA LEU A 146 19.77 -31.86 31.54
C LEU A 146 19.42 -30.75 32.52
N ILE A 147 18.32 -30.03 32.24
CA ILE A 147 17.87 -28.91 33.07
C ILE A 147 17.13 -29.48 34.28
N THR A 148 17.72 -29.33 35.46
CA THR A 148 17.06 -29.54 36.76
C THR A 148 16.00 -28.45 36.99
N GLU A 149 14.87 -28.80 37.64
CA GLU A 149 13.71 -27.92 37.88
C GLU A 149 14.07 -26.55 38.49
N ASN A 150 15.16 -26.47 39.24
CA ASN A 150 15.61 -25.22 39.88
C ASN A 150 16.20 -24.19 38.90
N ALA A 151 16.72 -24.61 37.73
CA ALA A 151 17.21 -23.69 36.69
C ALA A 151 16.07 -23.04 35.87
N VAL A 152 14.86 -23.60 35.94
CA VAL A 152 13.66 -23.04 35.30
C VAL A 152 13.10 -21.86 36.11
N LEU A 153 13.23 -21.90 37.44
CA LEU A 153 12.74 -20.85 38.33
C LEU A 153 13.63 -19.59 38.32
N GLU A 154 14.96 -19.74 38.22
CA GLU A 154 15.85 -18.58 38.05
C GLU A 154 15.77 -17.95 36.64
N ARG A 155 15.49 -18.74 35.59
CA ARG A 155 15.25 -18.18 34.25
C ARG A 155 13.99 -17.33 34.15
N ARG A 156 12.94 -17.65 34.92
CA ARG A 156 11.69 -16.86 34.91
C ARG A 156 11.88 -15.42 35.40
N SER A 157 12.81 -15.15 36.33
CA SER A 157 12.97 -13.82 36.95
C SER A 157 13.81 -12.82 36.12
N LEU A 158 14.58 -13.32 35.15
CA LEU A 158 15.27 -12.50 34.13
C LEU A 158 14.45 -12.39 32.83
N ASP A 159 13.72 -13.44 32.44
CA ASP A 159 12.89 -13.51 31.23
C ASP A 159 11.61 -12.65 31.34
N GLN A 160 11.04 -12.50 32.54
CA GLN A 160 9.90 -11.59 32.79
C GLN A 160 10.24 -10.12 32.46
N ARG A 161 11.47 -9.68 32.75
CA ARG A 161 11.90 -8.28 32.54
C ARG A 161 12.19 -7.95 31.08
N GLU A 162 12.54 -8.93 30.23
CA GLU A 162 12.67 -8.72 28.79
C GLU A 162 11.30 -8.81 28.07
N PHE A 163 10.42 -9.71 28.53
CA PHE A 163 9.02 -9.81 28.08
C PHE A 163 8.23 -8.52 28.36
N GLU A 164 8.35 -7.97 29.58
CA GLU A 164 7.74 -6.68 29.96
C GLU A 164 8.33 -5.46 29.22
N ARG A 165 9.50 -5.59 28.57
CA ARG A 165 10.23 -4.47 27.97
C ARG A 165 10.13 -4.37 26.44
N LYS A 166 9.70 -5.42 25.73
CA LYS A 166 9.68 -5.44 24.24
C LYS A 166 8.33 -5.76 23.60
N GLY A 167 7.40 -6.40 24.32
CA GLY A 167 6.11 -6.81 23.75
C GLY A 167 6.24 -7.86 22.63
N CYS A 168 5.10 -8.28 22.07
CA CYS A 168 5.03 -9.34 21.05
C CYS A 168 5.20 -8.85 19.61
N GLN A 169 5.30 -7.53 19.42
CA GLN A 169 5.20 -6.92 18.10
C GLN A 169 6.27 -7.39 17.12
N ALA A 170 7.49 -7.62 17.61
CA ALA A 170 8.58 -8.10 16.76
C ALA A 170 8.27 -9.47 16.13
N SER A 171 7.65 -10.39 16.89
CA SER A 171 7.26 -11.72 16.40
C SER A 171 6.14 -11.63 15.35
N PHE A 172 5.17 -10.73 15.56
CA PHE A 172 4.08 -10.49 14.60
C PHE A 172 4.57 -9.83 13.30
N VAL A 173 5.52 -8.89 13.42
CA VAL A 173 6.22 -8.27 12.29
C VAL A 173 7.01 -9.28 11.49
N GLU A 174 7.74 -10.17 12.17
CA GLU A 174 8.49 -11.24 11.51
C GLU A 174 7.56 -12.20 10.75
N PHE A 175 6.43 -12.59 11.36
CA PHE A 175 5.43 -13.41 10.67
C PHE A 175 4.90 -12.72 9.40
N GLY A 176 4.49 -11.45 9.51
CA GLY A 176 4.03 -10.67 8.35
C GLY A 176 5.09 -10.50 7.27
N TYR A 177 6.35 -10.31 7.66
CA TYR A 177 7.50 -10.25 6.76
C TYR A 177 7.62 -11.55 5.94
N GLN A 178 7.54 -12.71 6.59
CA GLN A 178 7.66 -14.01 5.91
C GLN A 178 6.49 -14.27 4.96
N ILE A 179 5.26 -13.90 5.35
CA ILE A 179 4.09 -14.01 4.48
C ILE A 179 4.21 -13.11 3.26
N ALA A 180 4.64 -11.85 3.44
CA ALA A 180 4.88 -10.93 2.32
C ALA A 180 5.96 -11.47 1.37
N LYS A 181 7.05 -12.02 1.92
CA LYS A 181 8.13 -12.65 1.15
C LYS A 181 7.63 -13.83 0.31
N GLN A 182 6.86 -14.74 0.90
CA GLN A 182 6.29 -15.90 0.18
C GLN A 182 5.27 -15.51 -0.89
N PHE A 183 4.56 -14.41 -0.71
CA PHE A 183 3.58 -13.92 -1.69
C PHE A 183 4.24 -13.18 -2.86
N MET A 184 5.18 -12.28 -2.55
CA MET A 184 5.76 -11.31 -3.50
C MET A 184 6.98 -11.83 -4.25
N ASP A 185 7.85 -12.59 -3.59
CA ASP A 185 9.14 -12.94 -4.17
C ASP A 185 9.00 -14.18 -5.06
N GLN A 186 9.33 -14.04 -6.34
CA GLN A 186 9.55 -15.19 -7.22
C GLN A 186 10.69 -16.05 -6.66
N GLY A 187 10.58 -17.37 -6.84
CA GLY A 187 11.60 -18.36 -6.48
C GLY A 187 12.94 -18.15 -7.21
N ASN A 188 13.60 -19.22 -7.65
CA ASN A 188 14.99 -19.18 -8.14
C ASN A 188 15.24 -18.40 -9.46
N ASN A 189 14.32 -17.53 -9.91
CA ASN A 189 14.60 -16.66 -11.06
C ASN A 189 15.76 -15.71 -10.71
N LYS A 190 16.79 -15.72 -11.56
CA LYS A 190 18.00 -14.90 -11.47
C LYS A 190 18.04 -13.79 -12.53
N ASP A 191 16.96 -13.59 -13.29
CA ASP A 191 16.85 -12.47 -14.22
C ASP A 191 17.09 -11.14 -13.50
N ALA A 192 17.81 -10.21 -14.14
CA ALA A 192 18.11 -8.88 -13.58
C ALA A 192 16.85 -8.18 -13.02
N LYS A 193 15.74 -8.30 -13.73
CA LYS A 193 14.43 -7.79 -13.32
C LYS A 193 13.90 -8.44 -12.04
N ALA A 194 14.06 -9.76 -11.90
CA ALA A 194 13.64 -10.48 -10.70
C ALA A 194 14.48 -10.06 -9.48
N LEU A 195 15.78 -9.81 -9.66
CA LEU A 195 16.67 -9.30 -8.61
C LEU A 195 16.25 -7.91 -8.14
N VAL A 196 16.00 -7.00 -9.08
CA VAL A 196 15.52 -5.63 -8.80
C VAL A 196 14.18 -5.66 -8.09
N THR A 197 13.25 -6.49 -8.56
CA THR A 197 11.94 -6.67 -7.92
C THR A 197 12.08 -7.19 -6.50
N ARG A 198 12.92 -8.21 -6.26
CA ARG A 198 13.17 -8.79 -4.93
C ARG A 198 13.80 -7.79 -3.98
N HIS A 199 14.76 -6.98 -4.45
CA HIS A 199 15.36 -5.91 -3.66
C HIS A 199 14.31 -4.87 -3.22
N ASN A 200 13.50 -4.38 -4.15
CA ASN A 200 12.45 -3.41 -3.83
C ASN A 200 11.38 -3.99 -2.91
N ASN A 201 11.01 -5.26 -3.10
CA ASN A 201 10.13 -5.97 -2.16
C ASN A 201 10.74 -6.02 -0.75
N GLU A 202 12.05 -6.28 -0.65
CA GLU A 202 12.76 -6.32 0.62
C GLU A 202 12.80 -4.96 1.32
N ALA A 203 13.14 -3.90 0.59
CA ALA A 203 13.10 -2.53 1.09
C ALA A 203 11.71 -2.19 1.67
N GLY A 204 10.64 -2.60 0.99
CA GLY A 204 9.27 -2.48 1.48
C GLY A 204 9.00 -3.20 2.80
N ARG A 205 9.47 -4.45 2.95
CA ARG A 205 9.31 -5.21 4.21
C ARG A 205 10.13 -4.60 5.34
N LEU A 206 11.36 -4.17 5.07
CA LEU A 206 12.24 -3.52 6.04
C LEU A 206 11.69 -2.16 6.49
N ALA A 207 11.03 -1.43 5.59
CA ALA A 207 10.37 -0.17 5.94
C ALA A 207 9.31 -0.36 7.05
N VAL A 208 8.64 -1.51 7.11
CA VAL A 208 7.73 -1.86 8.22
C VAL A 208 8.50 -2.39 9.42
N LYS A 209 9.43 -3.32 9.19
CA LYS A 209 10.13 -4.06 10.25
C LYS A 209 11.03 -3.18 11.11
N ASN A 210 11.81 -2.30 10.48
CA ASN A 210 12.82 -1.49 11.16
C ASN A 210 12.24 -0.21 11.76
N HIS A 211 11.03 0.20 11.35
CA HIS A 211 10.45 1.49 11.70
C HIS A 211 9.14 1.38 12.50
N MET A 212 9.13 0.47 13.46
CA MET A 212 8.12 0.47 14.52
C MET A 212 8.31 1.68 15.44
N HIS A 213 7.21 2.19 16.00
CA HIS A 213 7.26 3.30 16.95
C HIS A 213 7.06 2.79 18.37
N LYS A 214 7.74 3.41 19.34
CA LYS A 214 7.58 3.08 20.75
C LYS A 214 6.35 3.80 21.31
N ARG A 215 5.36 3.04 21.73
CA ARG A 215 4.20 3.54 22.48
C ARG A 215 4.38 3.25 23.95
N CYS A 216 4.04 4.22 24.79
CA CYS A 216 4.09 4.08 26.24
C CYS A 216 2.73 4.37 26.86
N ARG A 217 2.32 3.55 27.83
CA ARG A 217 1.19 3.84 28.71
C ARG A 217 1.72 4.23 30.08
N CYS A 218 1.28 5.39 30.54
CA CYS A 218 1.57 5.88 31.89
C CYS A 218 0.65 5.21 32.91
N HIS A 219 1.23 4.85 34.05
CA HIS A 219 0.57 4.26 35.19
C HIS A 219 0.89 5.12 36.42
N GLY A 220 -0.15 5.52 37.14
CA GLY A 220 -0.06 6.27 38.40
C GLY A 220 -1.45 6.72 38.84
N LEU A 221 -1.58 7.07 40.13
CA LEU A 221 -2.81 7.65 40.68
C LEU A 221 -3.20 8.88 39.84
N SER A 222 -4.45 8.93 39.40
CA SER A 222 -5.02 10.04 38.62
C SER A 222 -4.30 10.36 37.30
N GLN A 223 -3.82 9.35 36.56
CA GLN A 223 -3.11 9.50 35.27
C GLN A 223 -1.76 10.23 35.33
N VAL A 224 -1.18 10.41 36.52
CA VAL A 224 0.20 10.88 36.65
C VAL A 224 1.15 9.78 36.14
N CYS A 225 2.16 10.15 35.36
CA CYS A 225 3.10 9.21 34.75
C CYS A 225 4.28 8.87 35.69
N THR A 226 3.99 8.39 36.90
CA THR A 226 5.05 8.00 37.87
C THR A 226 5.80 6.76 37.41
N HIS A 227 5.09 5.81 36.80
CA HIS A 227 5.66 4.69 36.07
C HIS A 227 5.07 4.63 34.67
N LYS A 228 5.79 4.06 33.72
CA LYS A 228 5.26 3.82 32.37
C LYS A 228 5.74 2.50 31.80
N THR A 229 4.85 1.86 31.07
CA THR A 229 5.12 0.62 30.34
C THR A 229 5.17 0.97 28.86
N CYS A 230 6.26 0.60 28.18
CA CYS A 230 6.44 0.91 26.76
C CYS A 230 6.60 -0.37 25.94
N TRP A 231 6.01 -0.39 24.75
CA TRP A 231 6.17 -1.45 23.76
C TRP A 231 6.36 -0.86 22.38
N ASN A 232 6.91 -1.63 21.46
CA ASN A 232 6.93 -1.26 20.05
C ASN A 232 5.57 -1.60 19.43
N GLU A 233 5.06 -0.71 18.58
CA GLU A 233 3.83 -0.88 17.81
C GLU A 233 4.13 -0.54 16.33
N LEU A 234 3.37 -1.15 15.41
CA LEU A 234 3.45 -0.77 13.99
C LEU A 234 3.21 0.73 13.85
N ALA A 235 4.09 1.42 13.10
CA ALA A 235 3.80 2.78 12.68
C ALA A 235 2.52 2.82 11.82
N SER A 236 1.88 3.99 11.70
CA SER A 236 0.78 4.12 10.74
C SER A 236 1.29 3.78 9.33
N PHE A 237 0.43 3.17 8.52
CA PHE A 237 0.84 2.81 7.16
C PHE A 237 1.14 4.05 6.31
N TYR A 238 0.50 5.19 6.61
CA TYR A 238 0.85 6.50 6.04
C TYR A 238 2.31 6.91 6.33
N SER A 239 2.81 6.69 7.54
CA SER A 239 4.20 6.98 7.90
C SER A 239 5.16 6.04 7.15
N THR A 240 4.80 4.75 7.07
CA THR A 240 5.56 3.76 6.29
C THR A 240 5.61 4.16 4.80
N SER A 241 4.47 4.55 4.21
CA SER A 241 4.37 4.96 2.82
C SER A 241 5.17 6.24 2.54
N ASP A 242 5.23 7.16 3.51
CA ASP A 242 6.04 8.37 3.43
C ASP A 242 7.54 8.06 3.36
N ARG A 243 8.01 7.13 4.20
CA ARG A 243 9.41 6.68 4.19
C ARG A 243 9.80 6.05 2.86
N ILE A 244 8.97 5.12 2.35
CA ILE A 244 9.19 4.50 1.04
C ILE A 244 9.17 5.57 -0.06
N LYS A 245 8.34 6.61 0.09
CA LYS A 245 8.24 7.71 -0.86
C LYS A 245 9.49 8.60 -0.87
N THR A 246 10.16 8.76 0.27
CA THR A 246 11.48 9.40 0.37
C THR A 246 12.56 8.58 -0.34
N HIS A 247 12.62 7.26 -0.12
CA HIS A 247 13.55 6.39 -0.87
C HIS A 247 13.24 6.36 -2.37
N PHE A 248 11.98 6.55 -2.78
CA PHE A 248 11.63 6.73 -4.19
C PHE A 248 12.21 8.02 -4.80
N ASP A 249 12.21 9.14 -4.08
CA ASP A 249 12.78 10.39 -4.61
C ASP A 249 14.30 10.29 -4.78
N GLY A 250 14.97 9.51 -3.93
CA GLY A 250 16.41 9.20 -3.99
C GLY A 250 16.76 7.85 -4.64
N ALA A 251 15.83 7.23 -5.39
CA ALA A 251 16.05 5.89 -5.93
C ALA A 251 17.24 5.83 -6.90
N ILE A 252 17.96 4.73 -6.87
CA ILE A 252 19.25 4.57 -7.56
C ILE A 252 19.07 3.78 -8.85
N LYS A 253 19.62 4.28 -9.96
CA LYS A 253 19.67 3.52 -11.22
C LYS A 253 20.83 2.53 -11.17
N VAL A 254 20.53 1.27 -11.44
CA VAL A 254 21.49 0.16 -11.35
C VAL A 254 21.52 -0.66 -12.64
N TYR A 255 22.62 -1.39 -12.84
CA TYR A 255 22.71 -2.49 -13.80
C TYR A 255 23.06 -3.79 -13.07
N ALA A 256 22.62 -4.91 -13.63
CA ALA A 256 23.04 -6.22 -13.16
C ALA A 256 24.42 -6.54 -13.74
N ASP A 257 25.27 -7.18 -12.95
CA ASP A 257 26.55 -7.70 -13.45
C ASP A 257 26.34 -8.81 -14.50
N ASN A 258 27.42 -9.13 -15.22
CA ASN A 258 27.40 -10.18 -16.26
C ASN A 258 27.02 -11.57 -15.73
N LYS A 259 27.06 -11.78 -14.41
CA LYS A 259 26.70 -13.05 -13.74
C LYS A 259 25.25 -13.07 -13.25
N GLY A 260 24.56 -11.92 -13.26
CA GLY A 260 23.25 -11.77 -12.63
C GLY A 260 23.27 -12.01 -11.12
N GLU A 261 24.39 -11.69 -10.45
CA GLU A 261 24.58 -11.97 -9.02
C GLU A 261 24.65 -10.69 -8.18
N SER A 262 25.12 -9.59 -8.75
CA SER A 262 25.22 -8.30 -8.07
C SER A 262 24.59 -7.15 -8.88
N LEU A 263 24.12 -6.14 -8.15
CA LEU A 263 23.52 -4.92 -8.69
C LEU A 263 24.47 -3.76 -8.38
N MET A 264 24.94 -3.09 -9.42
CA MET A 264 25.90 -2.00 -9.32
C MET A 264 25.24 -0.68 -9.73
N ALA A 265 25.56 0.39 -9.00
CA ALA A 265 25.10 1.72 -9.38
C ALA A 265 25.69 2.12 -10.75
N GLU A 266 24.87 2.73 -11.61
CA GLU A 266 25.30 3.18 -12.94
C GLU A 266 26.37 4.28 -12.84
N GLU A 267 26.23 5.17 -11.86
CA GLU A 267 27.13 6.30 -11.64
C GLU A 267 28.19 5.94 -10.58
N PRO A 268 29.51 6.02 -10.88
CA PRO A 268 30.58 5.63 -9.95
C PRO A 268 30.64 6.47 -8.66
N THR A 269 30.12 7.70 -8.69
CA THR A 269 30.09 8.60 -7.53
C THR A 269 28.95 8.29 -6.57
N VAL A 270 27.98 7.48 -6.99
CA VAL A 270 26.83 7.08 -6.17
C VAL A 270 27.23 5.89 -5.30
N LYS A 271 26.92 5.99 -4.01
CA LYS A 271 27.17 4.90 -3.06
C LYS A 271 26.36 3.66 -3.45
N PRO A 272 26.88 2.44 -3.22
CA PRO A 272 26.11 1.22 -3.45
C PRO A 272 24.78 1.25 -2.69
N PRO A 273 23.68 0.76 -3.30
CA PRO A 273 22.36 0.78 -2.67
C PRO A 273 22.34 -0.11 -1.42
N THR A 274 21.73 0.39 -0.35
CA THR A 274 21.45 -0.40 0.85
C THR A 274 20.19 -1.25 0.66
N SER A 275 19.88 -2.14 1.59
CA SER A 275 18.67 -2.97 1.53
C SER A 275 17.36 -2.18 1.72
N GLU A 276 17.42 -0.92 2.17
CA GLU A 276 16.25 -0.05 2.34
C GLU A 276 16.05 0.92 1.16
N ASP A 277 17.04 1.02 0.27
CA ASP A 277 16.94 1.88 -0.90
C ASP A 277 16.06 1.27 -1.98
N LEU A 278 15.49 2.12 -2.83
CA LEU A 278 14.78 1.67 -4.01
C LEU A 278 15.69 1.76 -5.22
N ILE A 279 15.62 0.75 -6.07
CA ILE A 279 16.46 0.63 -7.25
C ILE A 279 15.64 0.37 -8.50
N TYR A 280 16.16 0.81 -9.65
CA TYR A 280 15.53 0.65 -10.95
C TYR A 280 16.58 0.56 -12.05
N THR A 281 16.24 0.02 -13.22
CA THR A 281 17.21 -0.15 -14.33
C THR A 281 16.83 0.69 -15.55
N THR A 282 15.53 0.96 -15.73
CA THR A 282 14.99 1.60 -16.93
C THR A 282 14.52 3.02 -16.63
N LYS A 283 14.89 3.98 -17.46
CA LYS A 283 14.41 5.37 -17.34
C LYS A 283 12.88 5.42 -17.51
N SER A 284 12.20 6.13 -16.62
CA SER A 284 10.75 6.31 -16.67
C SER A 284 10.30 6.97 -17.99
N PRO A 285 9.16 6.55 -18.57
CA PRO A 285 8.66 7.10 -19.81
C PRO A 285 8.11 8.51 -19.60
N ASN A 286 7.79 9.20 -20.70
CA ASN A 286 7.07 10.46 -20.62
C ASN A 286 5.60 10.23 -20.23
N PHE A 287 5.24 10.56 -18.98
CA PHE A 287 3.87 10.43 -18.47
C PHE A 287 2.91 11.55 -18.90
N CYS A 288 3.37 12.58 -19.62
CA CYS A 288 2.54 13.68 -20.09
C CYS A 288 1.54 13.25 -21.17
N VAL A 289 2.00 12.41 -22.10
CA VAL A 289 1.22 11.96 -23.26
C VAL A 289 0.78 10.52 -23.04
N ARG A 290 -0.41 10.20 -23.54
CA ARG A 290 -0.96 8.85 -23.49
C ARG A 290 -0.22 7.98 -24.51
N GLU A 291 0.40 6.91 -24.05
CA GLU A 291 1.12 5.94 -24.88
C GLU A 291 0.71 4.52 -24.48
N LYS A 292 0.25 3.73 -25.46
CA LYS A 292 -0.32 2.40 -25.19
C LYS A 292 0.75 1.36 -24.89
N GLU A 293 1.94 1.52 -25.48
CA GLU A 293 3.04 0.56 -25.36
C GLU A 293 3.66 0.59 -23.96
N THR A 294 3.98 1.78 -23.48
CA THR A 294 4.51 2.02 -22.13
C THR A 294 3.42 1.98 -21.06
N GLY A 295 2.15 2.17 -21.46
CA GLY A 295 0.99 2.17 -20.57
C GLY A 295 0.69 3.51 -19.93
N THR A 296 1.27 4.62 -20.39
CA THR A 296 1.00 5.95 -19.84
C THR A 296 -0.42 6.41 -20.21
N LEU A 297 -1.10 7.06 -19.26
CA LEU A 297 -2.46 7.56 -19.47
C LEU A 297 -2.52 9.01 -19.98
N GLY A 298 -1.41 9.75 -19.83
CA GLY A 298 -1.33 11.19 -20.08
C GLY A 298 -1.84 12.04 -18.90
N THR A 299 -1.58 13.35 -18.96
CA THR A 299 -2.02 14.31 -17.93
C THR A 299 -3.21 15.17 -18.34
N LYS A 300 -3.69 15.04 -19.59
CA LYS A 300 -4.89 15.73 -20.09
C LYS A 300 -6.11 15.41 -19.20
N GLY A 301 -6.89 16.44 -18.86
CA GLY A 301 -8.09 16.29 -18.04
C GLY A 301 -7.83 16.19 -16.53
N ARG A 302 -6.57 16.32 -16.08
CA ARG A 302 -6.26 16.30 -14.65
C ARG A 302 -6.36 17.69 -14.04
N THR A 303 -6.91 17.75 -12.83
CA THR A 303 -6.90 18.96 -12.03
C THR A 303 -5.48 19.31 -11.58
N CYS A 304 -5.11 20.57 -11.74
CA CYS A 304 -3.82 21.11 -11.31
C CYS A 304 -4.01 22.30 -10.36
N ASN A 305 -2.93 22.69 -9.67
CA ASN A 305 -2.94 23.84 -8.78
C ASN A 305 -2.06 24.96 -9.35
N VAL A 306 -2.66 26.11 -9.72
CA VAL A 306 -1.93 27.24 -10.31
C VAL A 306 -0.97 27.90 -9.33
N THR A 307 -1.26 27.88 -8.02
CA THR A 307 -0.39 28.51 -7.01
C THR A 307 0.78 27.63 -6.59
N SER A 308 0.79 26.35 -6.97
CA SER A 308 1.85 25.42 -6.59
C SER A 308 2.99 25.45 -7.60
N LEU A 309 4.21 25.68 -7.13
CA LEU A 309 5.44 25.50 -7.93
C LEU A 309 5.94 24.04 -7.92
N GLY A 310 5.28 23.15 -7.17
CA GLY A 310 5.64 21.75 -7.06
C GLY A 310 5.08 20.90 -8.19
N THR A 311 5.21 19.56 -8.09
CA THR A 311 4.79 18.64 -9.16
C THR A 311 3.30 18.68 -9.49
N GLY A 312 2.47 19.15 -8.55
CA GLY A 312 1.03 19.37 -8.75
C GLY A 312 0.68 20.73 -9.36
N GLY A 313 1.69 21.57 -9.58
CA GLY A 313 1.61 22.84 -10.29
C GLY A 313 1.10 22.65 -11.71
N CYS A 314 0.32 23.60 -12.22
CA CYS A 314 -0.19 23.50 -13.58
C CYS A 314 0.93 23.46 -14.64
N ASP A 315 2.02 24.20 -14.44
CA ASP A 315 3.16 24.22 -15.36
C ASP A 315 3.78 22.82 -15.49
N LEU A 316 4.11 22.20 -14.35
CA LEU A 316 4.74 20.88 -14.32
C LEU A 316 3.77 19.73 -14.64
N LEU A 317 2.54 19.76 -14.13
CA LEU A 317 1.57 18.67 -14.31
C LEU A 317 0.99 18.64 -15.72
N CYS A 318 0.72 19.81 -16.30
CA CYS A 318 0.17 19.92 -17.65
C CYS A 318 1.25 19.84 -18.74
N CYS A 319 2.53 19.86 -18.35
CA CYS A 319 3.68 19.77 -19.24
C CYS A 319 3.69 20.89 -20.27
N ASP A 320 3.50 22.13 -19.78
CA ASP A 320 3.52 23.37 -20.56
C ASP A 320 2.45 23.49 -21.66
N ARG A 321 1.48 22.56 -21.71
CA ARG A 321 0.34 22.59 -22.64
C ARG A 321 -0.75 23.60 -22.26
N GLY A 322 -0.62 24.24 -21.09
CA GLY A 322 -1.65 25.10 -20.51
C GLY A 322 -2.77 24.32 -19.80
N TYR A 323 -3.74 25.07 -19.29
CA TYR A 323 -4.90 24.56 -18.54
C TYR A 323 -6.15 25.40 -18.81
N GLU A 324 -7.31 24.75 -18.77
CA GLU A 324 -8.62 25.41 -18.78
C GLU A 324 -9.04 25.73 -17.34
N SER A 325 -9.62 26.91 -17.13
CA SER A 325 -10.13 27.33 -15.81
C SER A 325 -11.65 27.42 -15.84
N LYS A 326 -12.32 26.73 -14.93
CA LYS A 326 -13.78 26.73 -14.84
C LYS A 326 -14.23 27.03 -13.41
N ASN A 327 -15.18 27.96 -13.26
CA ASN A 327 -15.82 28.21 -11.98
C ASN A 327 -16.88 27.12 -11.74
N VAL A 328 -16.71 26.39 -10.64
CA VAL A 328 -17.61 25.32 -10.20
C VAL A 328 -18.21 25.72 -8.87
N VAL A 329 -19.51 25.51 -8.75
CA VAL A 329 -20.24 25.68 -7.49
C VAL A 329 -20.25 24.33 -6.76
N GLU A 330 -19.68 24.29 -5.57
CA GLU A 330 -19.64 23.12 -4.71
C GLU A 330 -20.48 23.38 -3.45
N TYR A 331 -21.26 22.38 -3.02
CA TYR A 331 -22.01 22.45 -1.78
C TYR A 331 -21.20 21.75 -0.69
N VAL A 332 -20.79 22.49 0.32
CA VAL A 332 -19.93 21.99 1.41
C VAL A 332 -20.64 22.12 2.75
N ASN A 333 -20.33 21.20 3.65
CA ASN A 333 -20.72 21.35 5.05
C ASN A 333 -19.98 22.56 5.65
N CYS A 334 -20.75 23.48 6.21
CA CYS A 334 -20.28 24.72 6.81
C CYS A 334 -21.00 24.94 8.14
N GLU A 335 -20.49 25.86 8.96
CA GLU A 335 -21.14 26.26 10.22
C GLU A 335 -21.53 25.06 11.09
N CYS A 336 -20.63 24.09 11.21
CA CYS A 336 -20.88 22.86 11.96
C CYS A 336 -20.87 23.14 13.47
N THR A 337 -21.96 22.82 14.15
CA THR A 337 -22.08 22.89 15.61
C THR A 337 -22.15 21.49 16.21
N PHE A 338 -21.37 21.27 17.27
CA PHE A 338 -21.44 20.04 18.05
C PHE A 338 -22.53 20.15 19.10
N HIS A 339 -23.50 19.23 19.08
CA HIS A 339 -24.52 19.11 20.09
C HIS A 339 -24.07 18.08 21.12
N TRP A 340 -23.95 18.51 22.38
CA TRP A 340 -23.52 17.66 23.48
C TRP A 340 -24.61 16.63 23.80
N CYS A 341 -24.47 15.50 23.11
CA CYS A 341 -25.23 14.25 23.07
C CYS A 341 -24.81 13.40 21.84
N CYS A 342 -23.71 13.81 21.17
CA CYS A 342 -22.90 13.08 20.18
C CYS A 342 -23.27 13.31 18.70
N GLU A 343 -23.83 14.48 18.37
CA GLU A 343 -24.20 14.82 16.99
C GLU A 343 -23.48 16.09 16.52
N VAL A 344 -22.89 16.04 15.33
CA VAL A 344 -22.41 17.23 14.61
C VAL A 344 -23.48 17.62 13.59
N ARG A 345 -24.07 18.81 13.75
CA ARG A 345 -25.01 19.36 12.78
C ARG A 345 -24.33 20.45 11.98
N CYS A 346 -24.33 20.31 10.65
CA CYS A 346 -23.78 21.30 9.73
C CYS A 346 -24.89 21.86 8.83
N LYS A 347 -24.73 23.10 8.39
CA LYS A 347 -25.50 23.63 7.27
C LYS A 347 -24.80 23.27 5.96
N THR A 348 -25.56 23.26 4.86
CA THR A 348 -25.01 23.10 3.51
C THR A 348 -24.83 24.49 2.89
N CYS A 349 -23.58 24.93 2.74
CA CYS A 349 -23.26 26.21 2.10
C CYS A 349 -22.88 26.03 0.64
N ARG A 350 -23.26 27.02 -0.18
CA ARG A 350 -22.75 27.18 -1.54
C ARG A 350 -21.36 27.81 -1.48
N LYS A 351 -20.35 27.14 -2.06
CA LYS A 351 -18.99 27.65 -2.20
C LYS A 351 -18.59 27.65 -3.66
N GLU A 352 -18.14 28.80 -4.16
CA GLU A 352 -17.61 28.90 -5.53
C GLU A 352 -16.12 28.63 -5.51
N ARG A 353 -15.66 27.78 -6.44
CA ARG A 353 -14.25 27.43 -6.59
C ARG A 353 -13.87 27.37 -8.06
N THR A 354 -12.76 28.01 -8.41
CA THR A 354 -12.16 27.85 -9.73
C THR A 354 -11.34 26.55 -9.76
N VAL A 355 -11.64 25.69 -10.74
CA VAL A 355 -10.95 24.42 -10.99
C VAL A 355 -10.15 24.55 -12.28
N HIS A 356 -8.86 24.22 -12.20
CA HIS A 356 -7.93 24.28 -13.33
C HIS A 356 -7.64 22.87 -13.83
N THR A 357 -7.77 22.64 -15.13
CA THR A 357 -7.68 21.31 -15.75
C THR A 357 -6.73 21.32 -16.93
N CYS A 358 -5.76 20.40 -16.98
CA CYS A 358 -4.77 20.33 -18.05
C CYS A 358 -5.39 20.02 -19.43
N LEU A 359 -4.90 20.71 -20.46
CA LEU A 359 -5.38 20.59 -21.86
C LEU A 359 -4.95 19.30 -22.58
#